data_AF-A0A8H4VQZ1-F1
#
_entry.id   AF-A0A8H4VQZ1-F1
#
_cell.length_a   1.000
_cell.length_b   1.000
_cell.length_c   1.000
_cell.angle_alpha   90.00
_cell.angle_beta   90.00
_cell.angle_gamma   90.00
#
_symmetry.space_group_name_H-M   'P 1'
#
loop_
_entity.id
_entity.type
_entity.pdbx_description
1 polymer ?
#
loop_
_entity_poly.entity_id
_entity_poly.type
_entity_poly.pdbx_seq_one_letter_code
_entity_poly.pdbx_strand_id
1 'polypeptide(L)'
;MSLLWLTLLLHALGTWTATGTSKASDVQQVLIPAQKLSSLSSSYFTHFSHPAFPRHGVRVKQTSFCDGTVKAYTGYIDVESRHLFFYFFESRNDPDNDDVIFWTNGGPGGSSSVGLFMELGPCKISDNNGTQFNPFSWNSNANIFFVDQPIGVGFSYADYGQAVDTTMAAAKDIAAFTAIFFEHFSQYRGRPFHMAGESYGGHYIPVFAAEVYDQNKKLVEEGMTPINLKSIMIGNGVTDVYPWFTAYYDMACTNASLPPILDIQ
;
A
#
# COMPACT_ATOMS: atom_id res chain seq x y z
N MET A 1 41.07 -79.99 -17.81
CA MET A 1 40.05 -79.93 -18.88
C MET A 1 40.18 -78.57 -19.54
N SER A 2 40.93 -78.46 -20.66
CA SER A 2 40.42 -78.49 -22.05
C SER A 2 39.42 -77.35 -22.33
N LEU A 3 39.49 -76.48 -23.34
CA LEU A 3 40.21 -76.43 -24.62
C LEU A 3 40.13 -74.96 -25.14
N LEU A 4 41.23 -74.48 -25.75
CA LEU A 4 41.38 -73.70 -27.01
C LEU A 4 40.63 -72.36 -27.31
N TRP A 5 41.37 -71.24 -27.53
CA TRP A 5 41.71 -70.54 -28.82
C TRP A 5 40.71 -69.40 -29.19
N LEU A 6 40.99 -68.22 -29.80
CA LEU A 6 42.10 -67.55 -30.49
C LEU A 6 41.71 -66.04 -30.65
N THR A 7 42.69 -65.10 -30.65
CA THR A 7 42.90 -63.86 -31.50
C THR A 7 41.71 -63.08 -32.13
N LEU A 8 41.69 -61.79 -32.47
CA LEU A 8 42.56 -60.59 -32.51
C LEU A 8 41.64 -59.38 -32.91
N LEU A 9 42.16 -58.15 -32.70
CA LEU A 9 41.97 -56.92 -33.52
C LEU A 9 40.70 -56.04 -33.45
N LEU A 10 40.94 -54.81 -32.92
CA LEU A 10 40.52 -53.45 -33.31
C LEU A 10 39.26 -53.27 -34.18
N HIS A 11 38.37 -52.35 -33.78
CA HIS A 11 38.31 -50.97 -34.30
C HIS A 11 37.32 -50.11 -33.50
N ALA A 12 37.64 -48.83 -33.40
CA ALA A 12 36.83 -47.78 -32.80
C ALA A 12 35.51 -47.58 -33.57
N LEU A 13 34.41 -47.44 -32.82
CA LEU A 13 33.16 -46.87 -33.31
C LEU A 13 32.71 -45.82 -32.30
N GLY A 14 32.53 -44.59 -32.80
CA GLY A 14 31.99 -43.48 -32.03
C GLY A 14 30.57 -43.79 -31.56
N THR A 15 30.27 -43.39 -30.33
CA THR A 15 28.94 -43.47 -29.76
C THR A 15 28.35 -42.08 -29.66
N TRP A 16 27.28 -41.89 -30.44
CA TRP A 16 26.23 -40.93 -30.17
C TRP A 16 25.59 -41.22 -28.81
N THR A 17 25.31 -40.18 -28.03
CA THR A 17 24.27 -40.22 -27.01
C THR A 17 23.32 -39.04 -27.24
N ALA A 18 22.06 -39.37 -27.53
CA ALA A 18 20.94 -38.44 -27.45
C ALA A 18 20.38 -38.48 -26.02
N THR A 19 19.95 -37.34 -25.48
CA THR A 19 18.64 -37.14 -24.82
C THR A 19 18.57 -35.80 -24.07
N GLY A 20 17.42 -35.11 -24.18
CA GLY A 20 16.78 -34.51 -23.02
C GLY A 20 16.92 -33.00 -22.78
N THR A 21 15.96 -32.25 -23.37
CA THR A 21 15.09 -31.24 -22.72
C THR A 21 15.65 -29.98 -22.04
N SER A 22 15.17 -28.86 -22.60
CA SER A 22 14.90 -27.53 -21.99
C SER A 22 16.01 -26.89 -21.17
N LYS A 23 16.85 -26.10 -21.83
CA LYS A 23 17.47 -24.96 -21.17
C LYS A 23 16.38 -23.97 -20.81
N ALA A 24 16.28 -23.66 -19.52
CA ALA A 24 15.51 -22.56 -18.97
C ALA A 24 15.77 -21.33 -19.83
N SER A 25 14.70 -20.85 -20.46
CA SER A 25 14.67 -19.54 -21.10
C SER A 25 15.08 -18.51 -20.08
N ASP A 26 16.04 -17.68 -20.49
CA ASP A 26 16.39 -16.41 -19.89
C ASP A 26 15.18 -15.76 -19.21
N VAL A 27 15.19 -15.71 -17.88
CA VAL A 27 14.38 -14.74 -17.15
C VAL A 27 15.05 -13.40 -17.43
N GLN A 28 14.73 -12.85 -18.60
CA GLN A 28 14.96 -11.46 -18.88
C GLN A 28 14.25 -10.72 -17.74
N GLN A 29 15.02 -10.01 -16.91
CA GLN A 29 14.48 -8.99 -16.03
C GLN A 29 13.68 -8.06 -16.93
N VAL A 30 12.37 -8.25 -16.99
CA VAL A 30 11.47 -7.27 -17.58
C VAL A 30 11.43 -6.16 -16.55
N LEU A 31 12.45 -5.30 -16.60
CA LEU A 31 12.36 -3.94 -16.11
C LEU A 31 11.23 -3.32 -16.93
N ILE A 32 10.01 -3.42 -16.43
CA ILE A 32 8.86 -2.72 -17.03
C ILE A 32 9.28 -1.24 -17.03
N PRO A 33 9.33 -0.56 -18.19
CA PRO A 33 9.67 0.85 -18.24
C PRO A 33 8.77 1.58 -17.26
N ALA A 34 9.34 2.48 -16.47
CA ALA A 34 8.58 3.25 -15.49
C ALA A 34 7.31 3.81 -16.15
N GLN A 35 6.15 3.37 -15.67
CA GLN A 35 4.87 3.75 -16.26
C GLN A 35 4.42 5.06 -15.61
N LYS A 36 3.82 5.93 -16.42
CA LYS A 36 3.09 7.07 -15.86
C LYS A 36 1.75 6.58 -15.34
N LEU A 37 1.35 7.03 -14.16
CA LEU A 37 0.03 6.67 -13.62
C LEU A 37 -1.12 7.08 -14.58
N SER A 38 -0.93 8.15 -15.37
CA SER A 38 -1.87 8.62 -16.38
C SER A 38 -2.06 7.69 -17.59
N SER A 39 -1.22 6.67 -17.78
CA SER A 39 -1.39 5.71 -18.89
C SER A 39 -2.24 4.50 -18.53
N LEU A 40 -2.72 4.39 -17.29
CA LEU A 40 -3.52 3.26 -16.85
C LEU A 40 -4.92 3.27 -17.46
N SER A 41 -5.44 2.08 -17.74
CA SER A 41 -6.80 1.91 -18.24
C SER A 41 -7.83 2.29 -17.20
N SER A 42 -8.98 2.79 -17.64
CA SER A 42 -10.16 2.94 -16.80
C SER A 42 -11.05 1.69 -16.76
N SER A 43 -10.84 0.76 -17.69
CA SER A 43 -11.73 -0.41 -17.89
C SER A 43 -11.24 -1.67 -17.18
N TYR A 44 -9.94 -1.78 -16.89
CA TYR A 44 -9.35 -2.96 -16.26
C TYR A 44 -8.19 -2.57 -15.33
N PHE A 45 -7.91 -3.43 -14.35
CA PHE A 45 -6.77 -3.25 -13.47
C PHE A 45 -5.47 -3.62 -14.18
N THR A 46 -4.45 -2.77 -14.04
CA THR A 46 -3.06 -3.12 -14.35
C THR A 46 -2.42 -3.66 -13.07
N HIS A 47 -1.70 -4.78 -13.20
CA HIS A 47 -1.08 -5.47 -12.08
C HIS A 47 0.43 -5.17 -12.04
N PHE A 48 0.95 -4.92 -10.84
CA PHE A 48 2.34 -4.63 -10.56
C PHE A 48 2.83 -5.55 -9.45
N SER A 49 4.05 -6.06 -9.59
CA SER A 49 4.71 -6.90 -8.59
C SER A 49 6.20 -6.63 -8.61
N HIS A 50 6.90 -6.97 -7.53
CA HIS A 50 8.34 -6.75 -7.46
C HIS A 50 9.04 -7.99 -6.86
N PRO A 51 10.17 -8.46 -7.40
CA PRO A 51 10.86 -9.66 -6.92
C PRO A 51 11.24 -9.60 -5.42
N ALA A 52 11.59 -8.42 -4.90
CA ALA A 52 11.89 -8.22 -3.48
C ALA A 52 10.66 -8.39 -2.56
N PHE A 53 9.45 -8.39 -3.12
CA PHE A 53 8.18 -8.54 -2.40
C PHE A 53 7.32 -9.65 -3.03
N PRO A 54 7.77 -10.91 -3.00
CA PRO A 54 7.17 -11.99 -3.80
C PRO A 54 5.74 -12.37 -3.40
N ARG A 55 5.29 -11.95 -2.21
CA ARG A 55 3.94 -12.20 -1.70
C ARG A 55 3.00 -11.02 -1.88
N HIS A 56 3.49 -9.91 -2.43
CA HIS A 56 2.76 -8.67 -2.55
C HIS A 56 2.63 -8.24 -4.02
N GLY A 57 1.47 -7.67 -4.35
CA GLY A 57 1.18 -7.07 -5.63
C GLY A 57 0.32 -5.82 -5.47
N VAL A 58 0.25 -5.03 -6.53
CA VAL A 58 -0.60 -3.84 -6.57
C VAL A 58 -1.40 -3.86 -7.86
N ARG A 59 -2.71 -3.69 -7.76
CA ARG A 59 -3.60 -3.55 -8.91
C ARG A 59 -4.17 -2.16 -8.95
N VAL A 60 -4.01 -1.44 -10.05
CA VAL A 60 -4.47 -0.05 -10.16
C VAL A 60 -5.21 0.15 -11.47
N LYS A 61 -6.28 0.95 -11.43
CA LYS A 61 -6.94 1.47 -12.63
C LYS A 61 -7.26 2.95 -12.44
N GLN A 62 -7.41 3.66 -13.55
CA GLN A 62 -7.94 5.01 -13.52
C GLN A 62 -9.45 4.96 -13.23
N THR A 63 -9.93 5.86 -12.38
CA THR A 63 -11.35 5.93 -12.00
C THR A 63 -11.81 7.37 -12.12
N SER A 64 -13.05 7.58 -12.57
CA SER A 64 -13.66 8.91 -12.67
C SER A 64 -14.80 9.00 -11.66
N PHE A 65 -14.55 9.71 -10.56
CA PHE A 65 -15.53 9.97 -9.50
C PHE A 65 -15.08 11.18 -8.65
N CYS A 66 -15.97 11.67 -7.77
CA CYS A 66 -15.66 12.65 -6.74
C CYS A 66 -15.36 14.08 -7.25
N ASP A 67 -14.09 14.40 -7.52
CA ASP A 67 -13.63 15.75 -7.86
C ASP A 67 -13.91 16.11 -9.33
N GLY A 68 -13.66 15.18 -10.25
CA GLY A 68 -13.75 15.41 -11.70
C GLY A 68 -12.68 16.37 -12.27
N THR A 69 -11.96 17.13 -11.43
CA THR A 69 -10.93 18.09 -11.86
C THR A 69 -9.51 17.51 -11.90
N VAL A 70 -9.26 16.44 -11.15
CA VAL A 70 -7.96 15.75 -11.09
C VAL A 70 -8.10 14.29 -11.52
N LYS A 71 -6.98 13.64 -11.85
CA LYS A 71 -6.99 12.20 -12.07
C LYS A 71 -7.17 11.48 -10.74
N ALA A 72 -8.08 10.52 -10.74
CA ALA A 72 -8.32 9.64 -9.61
C ALA A 72 -8.08 8.19 -10.04
N TYR A 73 -7.70 7.39 -9.05
CA TYR A 73 -7.34 5.99 -9.23
C TYR A 73 -7.92 5.19 -8.09
N THR A 74 -8.27 3.96 -8.39
CA THR A 74 -8.61 2.99 -7.35
C THR A 74 -7.87 1.70 -7.60
N GLY A 75 -7.65 0.95 -6.53
CA GLY A 75 -6.81 -0.21 -6.60
C GLY A 75 -6.88 -1.11 -5.39
N TYR A 76 -6.10 -2.18 -5.47
CA TYR A 76 -5.91 -3.12 -4.40
C TYR A 76 -4.42 -3.32 -4.11
N ILE A 77 -4.09 -3.38 -2.83
CA ILE A 77 -2.86 -3.97 -2.31
C ILE A 77 -3.16 -5.46 -2.13
N ASP A 78 -2.59 -6.28 -3.00
CA ASP A 78 -2.78 -7.72 -2.96
C ASP A 78 -1.67 -8.36 -2.13
N VAL A 79 -2.03 -9.17 -1.14
CA VAL A 79 -1.12 -9.96 -0.33
C VAL A 79 -1.63 -11.39 -0.30
N GLU A 80 -1.13 -12.19 -1.23
CA GLU A 80 -1.64 -13.54 -1.49
C GLU A 80 -3.18 -13.50 -1.71
N SER A 81 -3.96 -14.09 -0.81
CA SER A 81 -5.43 -14.12 -0.82
C SER A 81 -6.10 -12.94 -0.10
N ARG A 82 -5.36 -11.87 0.22
CA ARG A 82 -5.87 -10.69 0.94
C ARG A 82 -5.76 -9.45 0.04
N HIS A 83 -6.78 -8.60 0.05
CA HIS A 83 -6.90 -7.48 -0.88
C HIS A 83 -7.34 -6.23 -0.14
N LEU A 84 -6.41 -5.30 0.13
CA LEU A 84 -6.74 -4.00 0.75
C LEU A 84 -7.05 -2.98 -0.33
N PHE A 85 -8.21 -2.34 -0.27
CA PHE A 85 -8.63 -1.35 -1.23
C PHE A 85 -8.04 0.02 -0.94
N PHE A 86 -7.74 0.79 -1.99
CA PHE A 86 -7.37 2.19 -1.85
C PHE A 86 -8.01 3.07 -2.93
N TYR A 87 -8.18 4.33 -2.55
CA TYR A 87 -8.40 5.46 -3.45
C TYR A 87 -7.12 6.27 -3.53
N PHE A 88 -6.80 6.81 -4.70
CA PHE A 88 -5.69 7.74 -4.87
C PHE A 88 -6.12 8.92 -5.75
N PHE A 89 -5.79 10.13 -5.31
CA PHE A 89 -6.08 11.36 -6.02
C PHE A 89 -4.79 12.13 -6.26
N GLU A 90 -4.59 12.55 -7.50
CA GLU A 90 -3.53 13.50 -7.85
C GLU A 90 -3.76 14.85 -7.15
N SER A 91 -2.67 15.56 -6.88
CA SER A 91 -2.72 16.96 -6.41
C SER A 91 -3.43 17.86 -7.42
N ARG A 92 -4.17 18.86 -6.92
CA ARG A 92 -4.78 19.93 -7.72
C ARG A 92 -3.77 20.98 -8.16
N ASN A 93 -2.65 21.13 -7.44
CA ASN A 93 -1.64 22.15 -7.73
C ASN A 93 -0.62 21.65 -8.75
N ASP A 94 0.29 20.77 -8.35
CA ASP A 94 1.31 20.20 -9.22
C ASP A 94 1.53 18.72 -8.90
N PRO A 95 0.74 17.79 -9.46
CA PRO A 95 0.83 16.37 -9.09
C PRO A 95 2.16 15.72 -9.45
N ASP A 96 2.91 16.30 -10.39
CA ASP A 96 4.25 15.85 -10.76
C ASP A 96 5.33 16.37 -9.81
N ASN A 97 5.03 17.31 -8.89
CA ASN A 97 5.99 17.86 -7.93
C ASN A 97 5.60 17.76 -6.46
N ASP A 98 4.30 17.82 -6.16
CA ASP A 98 3.75 17.82 -4.82
C ASP A 98 3.94 16.47 -4.10
N ASP A 99 4.01 16.55 -2.77
CA ASP A 99 4.29 15.42 -1.88
C ASP A 99 3.17 14.36 -1.89
N VAL A 100 3.47 13.18 -1.35
CA VAL A 100 2.49 12.08 -1.23
C VAL A 100 2.08 11.89 0.23
N ILE A 101 0.78 11.83 0.47
CA ILE A 101 0.18 11.56 1.78
C ILE A 101 -0.52 10.19 1.73
N PHE A 102 -0.19 9.33 2.70
CA PHE A 102 -1.01 8.18 3.05
C PHE A 102 -2.01 8.59 4.13
N TRP A 103 -3.30 8.31 3.94
CA TRP A 103 -4.35 8.51 4.93
C TRP A 103 -5.04 7.19 5.30
N THR A 104 -5.25 6.99 6.61
CA THR A 104 -6.17 5.96 7.11
C THR A 104 -7.00 6.44 8.30
N ASN A 105 -8.30 6.13 8.31
CA ASN A 105 -9.15 6.33 9.48
C ASN A 105 -8.91 5.22 10.54
N GLY A 106 -9.42 5.44 11.75
CA GLY A 106 -9.23 4.57 12.91
C GLY A 106 -10.30 3.47 13.07
N GLY A 107 -10.93 3.41 14.25
CA GLY A 107 -11.93 2.42 14.64
C GLY A 107 -11.50 1.59 15.85
N PRO A 108 -10.69 0.51 15.71
CA PRO A 108 -10.19 -0.09 14.46
C PRO A 108 -11.32 -0.59 13.57
N GLY A 109 -11.13 -0.62 12.25
CA GLY A 109 -12.13 -1.12 11.30
C GLY A 109 -12.95 -0.03 10.59
N GLY A 110 -12.61 1.25 10.76
CA GLY A 110 -13.23 2.36 10.04
C GLY A 110 -12.69 2.47 8.63
N SER A 111 -13.57 2.56 7.63
CA SER A 111 -13.16 2.80 6.24
C SER A 111 -12.58 4.19 6.06
N SER A 112 -11.52 4.29 5.27
CA SER A 112 -10.91 5.56 4.90
C SER A 112 -11.75 6.36 3.91
N SER A 113 -12.86 5.78 3.46
CA SER A 113 -13.92 6.53 2.77
C SER A 113 -14.56 7.60 3.66
N VAL A 114 -14.48 7.48 4.99
CA VAL A 114 -14.91 8.55 5.92
C VAL A 114 -14.03 9.78 5.71
N GLY A 115 -12.71 9.65 5.80
CA GLY A 115 -11.77 10.74 5.52
C GLY A 115 -11.92 11.32 4.12
N LEU A 116 -12.18 10.45 3.14
CA LEU A 116 -12.39 10.86 1.76
C LEU A 116 -13.66 11.72 1.58
N PHE A 117 -14.81 11.26 2.07
CA PHE A 117 -16.10 11.86 1.72
C PHE A 117 -16.70 12.78 2.78
N MET A 118 -16.18 12.78 4.00
CA MET A 118 -16.75 13.54 5.12
C MET A 118 -15.77 14.55 5.72
N GLU A 119 -14.47 14.39 5.45
CA GLU A 119 -13.43 15.16 6.13
C GLU A 119 -12.59 15.97 5.13
N LEU A 120 -11.52 15.36 4.62
CA LEU A 120 -10.40 16.04 3.95
C LEU A 120 -10.23 15.67 2.48
N GLY A 121 -11.01 14.71 1.98
CA GLY A 121 -10.92 14.32 0.58
C GLY A 121 -11.53 15.32 -0.40
N PRO A 122 -11.37 15.05 -1.71
CA PRO A 122 -11.59 16.04 -2.77
C PRO A 122 -13.05 16.46 -2.96
N CYS A 123 -13.97 15.65 -2.48
CA CYS A 123 -15.40 15.91 -2.54
C CYS A 123 -16.09 15.43 -1.27
N LYS A 124 -17.33 15.89 -1.09
CA LYS A 124 -18.25 15.42 -0.05
C LYS A 124 -19.44 14.72 -0.67
N ILE A 125 -20.07 13.81 0.06
CA ILE A 125 -21.37 13.26 -0.37
C ILE A 125 -22.41 14.40 -0.33
N SER A 126 -23.22 14.48 -1.38
CA SER A 126 -24.31 15.43 -1.55
C SER A 126 -25.66 14.71 -1.47
N ASP A 127 -26.70 15.41 -1.02
CA ASP A 127 -28.05 14.87 -0.80
C ASP A 127 -28.69 14.27 -2.07
N ASN A 128 -28.23 14.68 -3.26
CA ASN A 128 -28.75 14.22 -4.55
C ASN A 128 -28.13 12.90 -5.04
N ASN A 129 -27.64 12.04 -4.11
CA ASN A 129 -26.96 10.78 -4.43
C ASN A 129 -25.72 10.98 -5.32
N GLY A 130 -25.02 12.12 -5.15
CA GLY A 130 -23.84 12.51 -5.90
C GLY A 130 -22.74 13.05 -5.00
N THR A 131 -21.67 13.58 -5.60
CA THR A 131 -20.57 14.21 -4.86
C THR A 131 -20.47 15.69 -5.18
N GLN A 132 -20.13 16.50 -4.18
CA GLN A 132 -19.90 17.94 -4.31
C GLN A 132 -18.43 18.26 -4.03
N PHE A 133 -17.85 19.18 -4.80
CA PHE A 133 -16.46 19.61 -4.64
C PHE A 133 -16.16 20.11 -3.22
N ASN A 134 -15.03 19.69 -2.65
CA ASN A 134 -14.55 20.17 -1.36
C ASN A 134 -13.44 21.23 -1.55
N PRO A 135 -13.70 22.53 -1.29
CA PRO A 135 -12.71 23.58 -1.47
C PRO A 135 -11.57 23.54 -0.44
N PHE A 136 -11.69 22.74 0.62
CA PHE A 136 -10.69 22.61 1.69
C PHE A 136 -9.99 21.24 1.68
N SER A 137 -10.04 20.52 0.55
CA SER A 137 -9.41 19.21 0.47
C SER A 137 -7.90 19.28 0.61
N TRP A 138 -7.32 18.29 1.27
CA TRP A 138 -5.87 18.14 1.40
C TRP A 138 -5.18 17.88 0.07
N ASN A 139 -5.89 17.36 -0.95
CA ASN A 139 -5.30 17.20 -2.28
C ASN A 139 -5.11 18.53 -3.02
N SER A 140 -5.38 19.68 -2.38
CA SER A 140 -5.08 20.99 -2.95
C SER A 140 -3.58 21.18 -3.23
N ASN A 141 -2.70 20.53 -2.45
CA ASN A 141 -1.23 20.63 -2.58
C ASN A 141 -0.51 19.30 -2.32
N ALA A 142 -1.19 18.17 -2.48
CA ALA A 142 -0.61 16.85 -2.23
C ALA A 142 -1.32 15.77 -3.05
N ASN A 143 -0.57 14.77 -3.45
CA ASN A 143 -1.11 13.50 -3.93
C ASN A 143 -1.54 12.68 -2.69
N ILE A 144 -2.74 12.10 -2.67
CA ILE A 144 -3.25 11.47 -1.44
C ILE A 144 -3.85 10.08 -1.68
N PHE A 145 -3.41 9.12 -0.87
CA PHE A 145 -4.04 7.80 -0.72
C PHE A 145 -5.05 7.81 0.42
N PHE A 146 -6.18 7.16 0.22
CA PHE A 146 -7.10 6.75 1.28
C PHE A 146 -7.17 5.22 1.26
N VAL A 147 -6.67 4.56 2.31
CA VAL A 147 -6.51 3.10 2.32
C VAL A 147 -7.48 2.45 3.31
N ASP A 148 -8.34 1.59 2.82
CA ASP A 148 -9.23 0.78 3.64
C ASP A 148 -8.45 -0.38 4.27
N GLN A 149 -8.28 -0.33 5.59
CA GLN A 149 -7.57 -1.36 6.34
C GLN A 149 -8.18 -1.51 7.75
N PRO A 150 -8.11 -2.71 8.37
CA PRO A 150 -7.57 -3.96 7.85
C PRO A 150 -8.54 -4.68 6.87
N ILE A 151 -8.32 -5.98 6.64
CA ILE A 151 -9.22 -6.83 5.84
C ILE A 151 -10.64 -6.82 6.42
N GLY A 152 -11.65 -6.71 5.55
CA GLY A 152 -13.06 -6.60 5.92
C GLY A 152 -13.55 -5.16 6.07
N VAL A 153 -12.68 -4.17 5.96
CA VAL A 153 -13.02 -2.75 6.02
C VAL A 153 -13.33 -2.21 4.63
N GLY A 154 -14.44 -1.48 4.49
CA GLY A 154 -14.79 -0.81 3.23
C GLY A 154 -14.83 -1.81 2.06
N PHE A 155 -14.00 -1.59 1.04
CA PHE A 155 -13.89 -2.51 -0.10
C PHE A 155 -12.76 -3.55 0.04
N SER A 156 -12.08 -3.60 1.18
CA SER A 156 -11.02 -4.57 1.47
C SER A 156 -11.59 -5.93 1.85
N TYR A 157 -11.10 -6.99 1.22
CA TYR A 157 -11.61 -8.34 1.40
C TYR A 157 -10.49 -9.39 1.38
N ALA A 158 -10.81 -10.62 1.76
CA ALA A 158 -9.91 -11.75 1.60
C ALA A 158 -10.64 -12.94 1.00
N ASP A 159 -9.94 -13.65 0.13
CA ASP A 159 -10.34 -14.97 -0.33
C ASP A 159 -10.22 -15.96 0.84
N TYR A 160 -11.14 -16.92 0.90
CA TYR A 160 -11.13 -18.02 1.87
C TYR A 160 -11.20 -17.60 3.35
N GLY A 161 -11.66 -16.38 3.66
CA GLY A 161 -11.93 -15.93 5.03
C GLY A 161 -10.68 -15.66 5.88
N GLN A 162 -9.53 -15.40 5.25
CA GLN A 162 -8.33 -14.98 5.98
C GLN A 162 -8.51 -13.59 6.62
N ALA A 163 -7.83 -13.37 7.74
CA ALA A 163 -7.82 -12.08 8.44
C ALA A 163 -6.38 -11.63 8.72
N VAL A 164 -6.20 -10.31 8.85
CA VAL A 164 -5.03 -9.70 9.49
C VAL A 164 -5.46 -9.28 10.88
N ASP A 165 -4.75 -9.73 11.89
CA ASP A 165 -5.18 -9.60 13.28
C ASP A 165 -4.29 -8.65 14.12
N THR A 166 -3.20 -8.12 13.55
CA THR A 166 -2.31 -7.18 14.27
C THR A 166 -1.88 -5.98 13.44
N THR A 167 -1.65 -4.85 14.14
CA THR A 167 -1.12 -3.62 13.53
C THR A 167 0.24 -3.83 12.89
N MET A 168 1.11 -4.65 13.50
CA MET A 168 2.44 -4.96 12.97
C MET A 168 2.38 -5.78 11.68
N ALA A 169 1.40 -6.66 11.52
CA ALA A 169 1.19 -7.37 10.26
C ALA A 169 0.72 -6.41 9.16
N ALA A 170 -0.23 -5.54 9.48
CA ALA A 170 -0.70 -4.51 8.53
C ALA A 170 0.44 -3.55 8.10
N ALA A 171 1.34 -3.20 9.03
CA ALA A 171 2.49 -2.34 8.74
C ALA A 171 3.37 -2.87 7.60
N LYS A 172 3.65 -4.18 7.61
CA LYS A 172 4.45 -4.84 6.56
C LYS A 172 3.80 -4.76 5.19
N ASP A 173 2.47 -4.93 5.16
CA ASP A 173 1.70 -4.88 3.91
C ASP A 173 1.67 -3.46 3.34
N ILE A 174 1.49 -2.44 4.18
CA ILE A 174 1.53 -1.03 3.78
C ILE A 174 2.95 -0.60 3.34
N ALA A 175 3.99 -1.05 4.03
CA ALA A 175 5.38 -0.75 3.66
C ALA A 175 5.75 -1.38 2.30
N ALA A 176 5.37 -2.64 2.06
CA ALA A 176 5.59 -3.32 0.78
C ALA A 176 4.81 -2.63 -0.35
N PHE A 177 3.54 -2.28 -0.12
CA PHE A 177 2.75 -1.50 -1.07
C PHE A 177 3.45 -0.21 -1.48
N THR A 178 3.91 0.57 -0.49
CA THR A 178 4.54 1.86 -0.73
C THR A 178 5.79 1.70 -1.60
N ALA A 179 6.63 0.69 -1.32
CA ALA A 179 7.81 0.38 -2.14
C ALA A 179 7.45 -0.04 -3.57
N ILE A 180 6.51 -0.98 -3.74
CA ILE A 180 6.10 -1.46 -5.07
C ILE A 180 5.51 -0.32 -5.90
N PHE A 181 4.63 0.50 -5.31
CA PHE A 181 3.98 1.60 -6.00
C PHE A 181 4.99 2.67 -6.42
N PHE A 182 5.85 3.13 -5.50
CA PHE A 182 6.83 4.17 -5.80
C PHE A 182 7.88 3.68 -6.80
N GLU A 183 8.26 2.40 -6.76
CA GLU A 183 9.16 1.84 -7.76
C GLU A 183 8.51 1.84 -9.16
N HIS A 184 7.27 1.38 -9.32
CA HIS A 184 6.66 1.33 -10.66
C HIS A 184 6.33 2.70 -11.26
N PHE A 185 5.87 3.62 -10.43
CA PHE A 185 5.50 4.97 -10.85
C PHE A 185 6.63 5.94 -10.53
N SER A 186 7.64 5.97 -11.41
CA SER A 186 8.90 6.72 -11.19
C SER A 186 8.73 8.19 -10.81
N GLN A 187 7.61 8.81 -11.22
CA GLN A 187 7.23 10.17 -10.83
C GLN A 187 7.10 10.38 -9.30
N TYR A 188 6.96 9.31 -8.51
CA TYR A 188 6.91 9.39 -7.05
C TYR A 188 8.20 8.91 -6.37
N ARG A 189 9.18 8.35 -7.11
CA ARG A 189 10.45 7.92 -6.52
C ARG A 189 11.18 9.08 -5.85
N GLY A 190 11.57 8.89 -4.59
CA GLY A 190 12.24 9.92 -3.80
C GLY A 190 11.35 11.10 -3.38
N ARG A 191 10.08 11.15 -3.80
CA ARG A 191 9.12 12.17 -3.38
C ARG A 191 8.95 12.13 -1.85
N PRO A 192 8.90 13.28 -1.16
CA PRO A 192 8.54 13.30 0.24
C PRO A 192 7.22 12.56 0.47
N PHE A 193 7.25 11.67 1.46
CA PHE A 193 6.13 10.82 1.83
C PHE A 193 5.74 11.10 3.28
N HIS A 194 4.44 11.24 3.52
CA HIS A 194 3.87 11.51 4.83
C HIS A 194 2.80 10.49 5.15
N MET A 195 2.72 10.05 6.41
CA MET A 195 1.67 9.14 6.86
C MET A 195 0.77 9.85 7.85
N ALA A 196 -0.52 9.88 7.57
CA ALA A 196 -1.53 10.57 8.35
C ALA A 196 -2.67 9.63 8.72
N GLY A 197 -3.26 9.85 9.89
CA GLY A 197 -4.45 9.13 10.30
C GLY A 197 -5.03 9.67 11.59
N GLU A 198 -6.16 9.13 11.99
CA GLU A 198 -6.92 9.63 13.13
C GLU A 198 -7.52 8.53 14.01
N SER A 199 -7.90 8.88 15.25
CA SER A 199 -8.49 7.94 16.20
C SER A 199 -7.55 6.75 16.45
N TYR A 200 -7.95 5.50 16.17
CA TYR A 200 -7.04 4.34 16.24
C TYR A 200 -5.86 4.43 15.24
N GLY A 201 -5.91 5.36 14.27
CA GLY A 201 -4.76 5.81 13.50
C GLY A 201 -3.56 6.24 14.36
N GLY A 202 -3.79 6.63 15.61
CA GLY A 202 -2.72 6.88 16.60
C GLY A 202 -1.90 5.64 16.99
N HIS A 203 -2.43 4.42 16.78
CA HIS A 203 -1.67 3.17 16.86
C HIS A 203 -1.10 2.75 15.49
N TYR A 204 -1.88 2.93 14.41
CA TYR A 204 -1.47 2.52 13.07
C TYR A 204 -0.27 3.31 12.55
N ILE A 205 -0.37 4.63 12.56
CA ILE A 205 0.58 5.51 11.88
C ILE A 205 2.01 5.40 12.42
N PRO A 206 2.26 5.41 13.75
CA PRO A 206 3.62 5.20 14.27
C PRO A 206 4.22 3.85 13.86
N VAL A 207 3.43 2.78 13.91
CA VAL A 207 3.91 1.42 13.59
C VAL A 207 4.16 1.27 12.08
N PHE A 208 3.27 1.82 11.24
CA PHE A 208 3.45 1.80 9.79
C PHE A 208 4.67 2.60 9.37
N ALA A 209 4.86 3.79 9.96
CA ALA A 209 6.01 4.64 9.70
C ALA A 209 7.33 3.98 10.14
N ALA A 210 7.35 3.31 11.29
CA ALA A 210 8.50 2.54 11.75
C ALA A 210 8.85 1.41 10.76
N GLU A 211 7.87 0.64 10.29
CA GLU A 211 8.13 -0.42 9.30
C GLU A 211 8.63 0.14 7.96
N VAL A 212 8.08 1.27 7.47
CA VAL A 212 8.59 1.95 6.26
C VAL A 212 10.04 2.38 6.44
N TYR A 213 10.37 2.98 7.60
CA TYR A 213 11.72 3.41 7.93
C TYR A 213 12.70 2.23 7.99
N ASP A 214 12.34 1.14 8.67
CA ASP A 214 13.18 -0.04 8.81
C ASP A 214 13.33 -0.80 7.48
N GLN A 215 12.27 -0.84 6.66
CA GLN A 215 12.29 -1.45 5.33
C GLN A 215 13.29 -0.74 4.39
N ASN A 216 13.53 0.56 4.56
CA ASN A 216 14.46 1.29 3.69
C ASN A 216 15.86 0.68 3.64
N LYS A 217 16.34 0.05 4.73
CA LYS A 217 17.62 -0.66 4.71
C LYS A 217 17.62 -1.80 3.69
N LYS A 218 16.55 -2.58 3.66
CA LYS A 218 16.38 -3.69 2.69
C LYS A 218 16.23 -3.17 1.26
N LEU A 219 15.53 -2.04 1.07
CA LEU A 219 15.41 -1.40 -0.25
C LEU A 219 16.79 -1.03 -0.81
N VAL A 220 17.67 -0.44 -0.01
CA VAL A 220 19.04 -0.10 -0.43
C VAL A 220 19.84 -1.36 -0.78
N GLU A 221 19.75 -2.41 0.03
CA GLU A 221 20.44 -3.69 -0.21
C GLU A 221 20.00 -4.35 -1.54
N GLU A 222 18.72 -4.18 -1.92
CA GLU A 222 18.14 -4.64 -3.19
C GLU A 222 18.34 -3.64 -4.35
N GLY A 223 19.09 -2.54 -4.14
CA GLY A 223 19.34 -1.52 -5.17
C GLY A 223 18.13 -0.64 -5.52
N MET A 224 17.09 -0.65 -4.69
CA MET A 224 15.89 0.16 -4.85
C MET A 224 16.05 1.54 -4.20
N THR A 225 15.24 2.51 -4.64
CA THR A 225 15.20 3.84 -4.01
C THR A 225 14.48 3.76 -2.66
N PRO A 226 15.08 4.24 -1.55
CA PRO A 226 14.40 4.32 -0.27
C PRO A 226 13.16 5.21 -0.32
N ILE A 227 12.15 4.87 0.48
CA ILE A 227 11.00 5.74 0.70
C ILE A 227 11.43 6.94 1.54
N ASN A 228 11.22 8.13 0.99
CA ASN A 228 11.58 9.39 1.63
C ASN A 228 10.51 9.83 2.64
N LEU A 229 10.31 9.01 3.68
CA LEU A 229 9.39 9.31 4.78
C LEU A 229 9.86 10.56 5.53
N LYS A 230 9.06 11.63 5.49
CA LYS A 230 9.40 12.93 6.09
C LYS A 230 8.70 13.22 7.40
N SER A 231 7.44 12.82 7.52
CA SER A 231 6.70 13.04 8.76
C SER A 231 5.55 12.06 8.93
N ILE A 232 5.03 12.05 10.16
CA ILE A 232 3.74 11.46 10.48
C ILE A 232 2.81 12.55 11.06
N MET A 233 1.51 12.40 10.85
CA MET A 233 0.47 13.29 11.35
C MET A 233 -0.62 12.45 12.02
N ILE A 234 -0.98 12.77 13.26
CA ILE A 234 -1.96 11.99 14.03
C ILE A 234 -3.02 12.95 14.55
N GLY A 235 -4.24 12.85 14.01
CA GLY A 235 -5.39 13.64 14.44
C GLY A 235 -6.14 12.92 15.56
N ASN A 236 -6.26 13.54 16.74
CA ASN A 236 -7.06 13.01 17.86
C ASN A 236 -6.82 11.50 18.14
N GLY A 237 -5.56 11.08 18.05
CA GLY A 237 -5.22 9.66 18.05
C GLY A 237 -5.19 9.03 19.43
N VAL A 238 -5.59 7.77 19.53
CA VAL A 238 -5.24 6.92 20.67
C VAL A 238 -3.84 6.38 20.39
N THR A 239 -2.83 6.80 21.16
CA THR A 239 -1.43 6.34 21.00
C THR A 239 -0.92 5.65 22.25
N ASP A 240 -1.27 6.18 23.42
CA ASP A 240 -1.11 5.49 24.70
C ASP A 240 -2.49 5.41 25.37
N VAL A 241 -2.97 4.18 25.57
CA VAL A 241 -4.33 3.90 26.05
C VAL A 241 -4.51 4.33 27.50
N TYR A 242 -3.50 4.19 28.34
CA TYR A 242 -3.64 4.47 29.77
C TYR A 242 -3.91 5.95 30.09
N PRO A 243 -3.06 6.91 29.68
CA PRO A 243 -3.31 8.33 29.91
C PRO A 243 -4.52 8.83 29.10
N TRP A 244 -4.79 8.24 27.94
CA TRP A 244 -6.01 8.57 27.18
C TRP A 244 -7.27 8.23 27.97
N PHE A 245 -7.32 7.07 28.63
CA PHE A 245 -8.48 6.64 29.41
C PHE A 245 -8.67 7.49 30.67
N THR A 246 -7.59 7.82 31.39
CA THR A 246 -7.70 8.63 32.61
C THR A 246 -8.07 10.09 32.30
N ALA A 247 -7.61 10.64 31.17
CA ALA A 247 -7.94 12.00 30.75
C ALA A 247 -9.44 12.23 30.44
N TYR A 248 -10.24 11.17 30.27
CA TYR A 248 -11.70 11.30 30.13
C TYR A 248 -12.34 11.98 31.32
N TYR A 249 -11.88 11.68 32.54
CA TYR A 249 -12.40 12.33 33.74
C TYR A 249 -12.16 13.83 33.69
N ASP A 250 -10.93 14.25 33.40
CA ASP A 250 -10.57 15.67 33.33
C ASP A 250 -11.35 16.39 32.23
N MET A 251 -11.51 15.76 31.05
CA MET A 251 -12.24 16.32 29.92
C MET A 251 -13.74 16.45 30.18
N ALA A 252 -14.37 15.47 30.84
CA ALA A 252 -15.82 15.42 30.98
C ALA A 252 -16.34 16.09 32.26
N CYS A 253 -15.58 15.98 33.35
CA CYS A 253 -16.06 16.29 34.71
C CYS A 253 -15.37 17.51 35.34
N THR A 254 -14.34 18.08 34.69
CA THR A 254 -13.58 19.21 35.24
C THR A 254 -13.47 20.35 34.24
N ASN A 255 -12.96 21.50 34.69
CA ASN A 255 -12.67 22.66 33.83
C ASN A 255 -11.30 22.58 33.14
N ALA A 256 -10.72 21.39 32.98
CA ALA A 256 -9.39 21.23 32.39
C ALA A 256 -9.32 21.62 30.90
N SER A 257 -10.44 21.56 30.17
CA SER A 257 -10.52 21.88 28.73
C SER A 257 -11.71 22.79 28.41
N LEU A 258 -12.93 22.32 28.66
CA LEU A 258 -14.19 23.05 28.49
C LEU A 258 -14.95 23.03 29.82
N PRO A 259 -16.03 23.84 29.98
CA PRO A 259 -16.94 23.67 31.11
C PRO A 259 -17.43 22.21 31.19
N PRO A 260 -17.69 21.69 32.40
CA PRO A 260 -17.95 20.27 32.61
C PRO A 260 -19.25 19.89 31.90
N ILE A 261 -19.24 18.74 31.22
CA ILE A 261 -20.41 18.22 30.51
C ILE A 261 -21.14 17.20 31.41
N LEU A 262 -20.43 16.60 32.36
CA LEU A 262 -20.97 15.68 33.36
C LEU A 262 -20.73 16.23 34.76
N ASP A 263 -21.72 16.05 35.64
CA ASP A 263 -21.56 16.29 37.07
C ASP A 263 -20.67 15.20 37.70
N ILE A 264 -19.90 15.57 38.73
CA ILE A 264 -19.17 14.61 39.55
C ILE A 264 -20.17 13.97 40.53
N GLN A 265 -20.44 12.67 40.36
CA GLN A 265 -21.22 11.87 41.32
C GLN A 265 -20.36 11.38 42.48
#